data_AF-A0A2V2Q3K8-F1
#
_entry.id   AF-A0A2V2Q3K8-F1
#
_cell.length_a   1.000
_cell.length_b   1.000
_cell.length_c   1.000
_cell.angle_alpha   90.00
_cell.angle_beta   90.00
_cell.angle_gamma   90.00
#
_symmetry.space_group_name_H-M   'P 1'
#
loop_
_entity.id
_entity.type
_entity.pdbx_description
1 polymer ?
#
loop_
_entity_poly.entity_id
_entity_poly.type
_entity_poly.pdbx_seq_one_letter_code
_entity_poly.pdbx_strand_id
1 'polypeptide(L)'
;MSPRRNRPRGGDRPDEHPGTAPGRYGGGGATESWQGEEWSVRPVSGASAQGKRYRCPGCDQEIPSGVPHLVAWSEYGGVDDRRHWHKACWNAKDRRTTRVQRSRNAPRH
;
A
#
# COMPACT_ATOMS: atom_id res chain seq x y z
N MET A 1 1.17 -28.25 36.31
CA MET A 1 0.72 -27.52 35.10
C MET A 1 0.50 -26.05 35.46
N SER A 2 1.26 -25.13 34.88
CA SER A 2 1.17 -23.69 35.17
C SER A 2 0.47 -22.93 34.04
N PRO A 3 -0.41 -21.96 34.33
CA PRO A 3 -1.23 -21.30 33.31
C PRO A 3 -0.39 -20.36 32.42
N ARG A 4 -0.57 -20.48 31.10
CA ARG A 4 0.07 -19.61 30.10
C ARG A 4 -0.53 -18.20 30.21
N ARG A 5 0.24 -17.27 30.79
CA ARG A 5 -0.09 -15.84 30.81
C ARG A 5 0.03 -15.24 29.41
N ASN A 6 -1.09 -14.72 28.91
CA ASN A 6 -1.17 -13.89 27.72
C ASN A 6 -0.59 -12.50 28.07
N ARG A 7 0.53 -12.11 27.44
CA ARG A 7 1.13 -10.78 27.64
C ARG A 7 0.77 -9.89 26.45
N PRO A 8 -0.05 -8.84 26.60
CA PRO A 8 -0.23 -7.86 25.54
C PRO A 8 1.07 -7.05 25.43
N ARG A 9 1.67 -7.02 24.22
CA ARG A 9 2.72 -6.05 23.91
C ARG A 9 2.04 -4.70 23.70
N GLY A 10 2.12 -3.82 24.69
CA GLY A 10 2.04 -2.39 24.48
C GLY A 10 3.19 -2.01 23.54
N GLY A 11 2.84 -1.67 22.31
CA GLY A 11 3.76 -1.09 21.34
C GLY A 11 3.40 0.37 21.18
N ASP A 12 4.38 1.22 21.45
CA ASP A 12 4.45 2.65 21.11
C ASP A 12 3.58 3.05 19.93
N ARG A 13 2.79 4.10 20.16
CA ARG A 13 2.18 4.92 19.11
C ARG A 13 3.08 6.13 18.91
N PRO A 14 3.82 6.25 17.80
CA PRO A 14 4.29 7.54 17.37
C PRO A 14 3.32 8.13 16.34
N ASP A 15 2.94 9.36 16.65
CA ASP A 15 2.58 10.43 15.73
C ASP A 15 1.15 10.53 15.18
N GLU A 16 0.33 11.24 15.96
CA GLU A 16 -0.73 12.11 15.46
C GLU A 16 -0.09 13.26 14.66
N HIS A 17 -0.27 13.26 13.33
CA HIS A 17 -0.03 14.44 12.50
C HIS A 17 -1.38 15.14 12.23
N PRO A 18 -1.68 16.29 12.87
CA PRO A 18 -2.84 17.10 12.54
C PRO A 18 -2.48 18.05 11.38
N GLY A 19 -3.19 17.94 10.26
CA GLY A 19 -2.90 18.77 9.07
C GLY A 19 -4.06 18.83 8.08
N THR A 20 -5.04 19.69 8.38
CA THR A 20 -5.82 20.56 7.49
C THR A 20 -6.27 20.06 6.10
N ALA A 21 -7.59 19.87 5.95
CA ALA A 21 -8.32 19.78 4.68
C ALA A 21 -8.68 21.21 4.16
N PRO A 22 -8.94 21.47 2.85
CA PRO A 22 -10.05 20.85 2.11
C PRO A 22 -9.81 20.62 0.59
N GLY A 23 -9.85 19.37 0.14
CA GLY A 23 -9.80 18.98 -1.27
C GLY A 23 -11.01 18.14 -1.69
N ARG A 24 -11.79 18.66 -2.63
CA ARG A 24 -13.19 18.34 -2.94
C ARG A 24 -13.41 17.01 -3.70
N TYR A 25 -12.93 15.87 -3.17
CA TYR A 25 -13.26 14.51 -3.67
C TYR A 25 -13.09 13.40 -2.60
N GLY A 26 -13.83 13.51 -1.49
CA GLY A 26 -14.23 12.36 -0.65
C GLY A 26 -13.16 11.31 -0.30
N GLY A 27 -12.48 11.51 0.84
CA GLY A 27 -12.00 10.40 1.66
C GLY A 27 -10.49 10.19 1.72
N GLY A 28 -9.84 10.89 2.66
CA GLY A 28 -8.73 10.38 3.48
C GLY A 28 -7.49 9.84 2.76
N GLY A 29 -7.08 10.47 1.67
CA GLY A 29 -5.77 10.18 1.07
C GLY A 29 -4.65 10.86 1.85
N ALA A 30 -3.51 10.18 1.97
CA ALA A 30 -2.26 10.75 2.48
C ALA A 30 -1.26 10.86 1.33
N THR A 31 -0.39 11.87 1.39
CA THR A 31 0.76 11.98 0.49
C THR A 31 1.99 11.42 1.21
N GLU A 32 2.75 10.56 0.54
CA GLU A 32 3.98 9.95 1.06
C GLU A 32 5.13 10.08 0.05
N SER A 33 6.33 10.40 0.53
CA SER A 33 7.54 10.39 -0.28
C SER A 33 8.13 8.97 -0.39
N TRP A 34 8.49 8.55 -1.60
CA TRP A 34 9.11 7.25 -1.86
C TRP A 34 9.99 7.29 -3.11
N GLN A 35 11.23 6.79 -2.99
CA GLN A 35 12.23 6.81 -4.06
C GLN A 35 12.47 8.19 -4.71
N GLY A 36 12.28 9.28 -3.94
CA GLY A 36 12.47 10.64 -4.44
C GLY A 36 11.26 11.23 -5.18
N GLU A 37 10.13 10.52 -5.20
CA GLU A 37 8.87 10.99 -5.76
C GLU A 37 7.79 11.11 -4.69
N GLU A 38 6.82 12.01 -4.90
CA GLU A 38 5.63 12.13 -4.06
C GLU A 38 4.53 11.20 -4.57
N TRP A 39 3.91 10.47 -3.65
CA TRP A 39 2.87 9.50 -3.95
C TRP A 39 1.59 9.85 -3.20
N SER A 40 0.47 9.94 -3.91
CA SER A 40 -0.84 9.89 -3.28
C SER A 40 -1.21 8.47 -2.94
N VAL A 41 -1.68 8.26 -1.70
CA VAL A 41 -2.07 6.97 -1.16
C VAL A 41 -3.48 7.07 -0.60
N ARG A 42 -4.39 6.22 -1.08
CA ARG A 42 -5.78 6.18 -0.59
C ARG A 42 -6.18 4.80 -0.10
N PRO A 43 -6.87 4.69 1.05
CA PRO A 43 -7.47 3.45 1.47
C PRO A 43 -8.67 3.10 0.60
N VAL A 44 -8.75 1.83 0.20
CA VAL A 44 -9.89 1.22 -0.49
C VAL A 44 -10.55 0.25 0.48
N SER A 45 -11.82 0.50 0.78
CA SER A 45 -12.62 -0.43 1.60
C SER A 45 -12.90 -1.71 0.81
N GLY A 46 -13.05 -2.83 1.53
CA GLY A 46 -13.40 -4.10 0.93
C GLY A 46 -14.71 -4.03 0.13
N ALA A 47 -15.70 -3.31 0.67
CA ALA A 47 -16.99 -3.12 0.01
C ALA A 47 -16.86 -2.49 -1.39
N SER A 48 -15.97 -1.50 -1.56
CA SER A 48 -15.73 -0.83 -2.85
C SER A 48 -14.95 -1.69 -3.86
N ALA A 49 -14.34 -2.79 -3.41
CA ALA A 49 -13.53 -3.71 -4.21
C ALA A 49 -14.20 -5.07 -4.43
N GLN A 50 -15.50 -5.20 -4.15
CA GLN A 50 -16.25 -6.41 -4.44
C GLN A 50 -16.29 -6.67 -5.95
N GLY A 51 -16.08 -7.93 -6.34
CA GLY A 51 -16.02 -8.39 -7.73
C GLY A 51 -14.72 -8.04 -8.46
N LYS A 52 -13.80 -7.29 -7.84
CA LYS A 52 -12.55 -6.84 -8.48
C LYS A 52 -11.34 -7.51 -7.84
N ARG A 53 -10.38 -7.93 -8.66
CA ARG A 53 -9.10 -8.51 -8.23
C ARG A 53 -7.97 -7.66 -8.78
N TYR A 54 -6.93 -7.47 -7.97
CA TYR A 54 -5.80 -6.61 -8.34
C TYR A 54 -4.47 -7.29 -8.05
N ARG A 55 -3.39 -6.92 -8.75
CA ARG A 55 -2.05 -7.46 -8.49
C ARG A 55 -1.23 -6.48 -7.66
N CYS A 56 -0.66 -6.95 -6.55
CA CYS A 56 0.15 -6.13 -5.65
C CYS A 56 1.61 -6.01 -6.13
N PRO A 57 2.13 -4.80 -6.43
CA PRO A 57 3.52 -4.63 -6.86
C PRO A 57 4.57 -4.88 -5.78
N GLY A 58 4.18 -5.06 -4.51
CA GLY A 58 5.14 -5.31 -3.43
C GLY A 58 5.49 -6.79 -3.22
N CYS A 59 4.59 -7.69 -3.60
CA CYS A 59 4.75 -9.13 -3.41
C CYS A 59 4.37 -9.98 -4.64
N ASP A 60 3.90 -9.33 -5.71
CA ASP A 60 3.33 -9.97 -6.88
C ASP A 60 2.30 -11.05 -6.51
N GLN A 61 1.38 -10.72 -5.61
CA GLN A 61 0.25 -11.59 -5.27
C GLN A 61 -1.07 -10.89 -5.60
N GLU A 62 -2.10 -11.68 -5.86
CA GLU A 62 -3.45 -11.15 -6.07
C GLU A 62 -4.01 -10.63 -4.74
N ILE A 63 -4.60 -9.44 -4.79
CA ILE A 63 -5.49 -8.87 -3.78
C ILE A 63 -6.89 -9.38 -4.14
N PRO A 64 -7.48 -10.28 -3.36
CA PRO A 64 -8.79 -10.85 -3.66
C PRO A 64 -9.90 -9.80 -3.60
N SER A 65 -11.00 -10.12 -4.28
CA SER A 65 -12.24 -9.33 -4.21
C SER A 65 -12.70 -9.14 -2.76
N GLY A 66 -13.13 -7.94 -2.44
CA GLY A 66 -13.65 -7.61 -1.12
C GLY A 66 -12.59 -7.37 -0.05
N VAL A 67 -11.29 -7.48 -0.37
CA VAL A 67 -10.22 -7.27 0.60
C VAL A 67 -9.84 -5.78 0.69
N PRO A 68 -9.86 -5.17 1.89
CA PRO A 68 -9.38 -3.80 2.08
C PRO A 68 -7.90 -3.67 1.73
N HIS A 69 -7.55 -2.65 0.96
CA HIS A 69 -6.19 -2.44 0.46
C HIS A 69 -5.92 -0.95 0.22
N LEU A 70 -4.74 -0.61 -0.30
CA LEU A 70 -4.36 0.76 -0.63
C LEU A 70 -4.23 0.92 -2.13
N VAL A 71 -4.58 2.09 -2.65
CA VAL A 71 -4.25 2.52 -4.01
C VAL A 71 -3.24 3.64 -3.90
N ALA A 72 -2.11 3.49 -4.61
CA ALA A 72 -1.03 4.46 -4.64
C ALA A 72 -0.67 4.83 -6.09
N TRP A 73 -0.46 6.12 -6.36
CA TRP A 73 0.01 6.64 -7.64
C TRP A 73 0.94 7.82 -7.41
N SER A 74 1.88 8.05 -8.34
CA SER A 74 2.78 9.21 -8.31
C SER A 74 1.96 10.48 -8.55
N GLU A 75 2.22 11.55 -7.80
CA GLU A 75 1.55 12.85 -7.99
C GLU A 75 1.86 13.49 -9.35
N TYR A 76 2.99 13.10 -9.94
CA TYR A 76 3.40 13.51 -11.28
C TYR A 76 2.92 12.54 -12.36
N GLY A 77 2.44 11.37 -11.96
CA GLY A 77 1.79 10.38 -12.82
C GLY A 77 0.29 10.62 -12.89
N GLY A 78 -0.32 10.29 -14.04
CA GLY A 78 -1.77 10.38 -14.17
C GLY A 78 -2.47 9.39 -13.23
N VAL A 79 -3.78 9.58 -13.01
CA VAL A 79 -4.61 8.62 -12.27
C VAL A 79 -4.64 7.22 -12.91
N ASP A 80 -4.21 7.08 -14.14
CA ASP A 80 -4.07 5.78 -14.81
C ASP A 80 -2.91 4.95 -14.24
N ASP A 81 -1.95 5.56 -13.54
CA ASP A 81 -0.83 4.88 -12.87
C ASP A 81 -1.19 4.33 -11.48
N ARG A 82 -2.48 4.24 -11.16
CA ARG A 82 -2.97 3.70 -9.87
C ARG A 82 -2.59 2.23 -9.68
N ARG A 83 -1.68 2.01 -8.74
CA ARG A 83 -1.25 0.68 -8.31
C ARG A 83 -1.93 0.27 -7.03
N HIS A 84 -2.36 -0.98 -6.96
CA HIS A 84 -3.11 -1.50 -5.82
C HIS A 84 -2.18 -2.33 -4.94
N TRP A 85 -2.07 -1.99 -3.67
CA TRP A 85 -1.13 -2.57 -2.72
C TRP A 85 -1.87 -3.19 -1.54
N HIS A 86 -1.41 -4.35 -1.08
CA HIS A 86 -1.72 -4.75 0.30
C HIS A 86 -1.21 -3.68 1.27
N LYS A 87 -1.97 -3.36 2.31
CA LYS A 87 -1.56 -2.41 3.35
C LYS A 87 -0.18 -2.74 3.92
N ALA A 88 0.05 -4.01 4.25
CA ALA A 88 1.34 -4.48 4.77
C ALA A 88 2.50 -4.39 3.75
N CYS A 89 2.21 -4.44 2.45
CA CYS A 89 3.23 -4.29 1.43
C CYS A 89 3.62 -2.84 1.23
N TRP A 90 2.65 -1.91 1.23
CA TRP A 90 2.92 -0.48 1.18
C TRP A 90 3.73 0.00 2.39
N ASN A 91 3.34 -0.42 3.60
CA ASN A 91 4.09 -0.10 4.83
C ASN A 91 5.52 -0.65 4.82
N ALA A 92 5.81 -1.62 3.95
CA ALA A 92 7.14 -2.20 3.77
C ALA A 92 7.73 -1.90 2.39
N LYS A 93 7.25 -0.86 1.69
CA LYS A 93 7.55 -0.56 0.27
C LYS A 93 9.04 -0.54 -0.05
N ASP A 94 9.87 -0.07 0.88
CA ASP A 94 11.33 0.00 0.70
C ASP A 94 12.00 -1.39 0.60
N ARG A 95 11.42 -2.41 1.23
CA ARG A 95 11.94 -3.79 1.20
C ARG A 95 11.05 -4.77 0.43
N ARG A 96 9.79 -4.41 0.21
CA ARG A 96 8.79 -5.16 -0.54
C ARG A 96 8.43 -4.36 -1.78
N THR A 97 9.28 -4.49 -2.78
CA THR A 97 8.96 -4.18 -4.17
C THR A 97 9.24 -5.44 -4.97
N THR A 98 8.38 -5.75 -5.93
CA THR A 98 8.71 -6.77 -6.92
C THR A 98 9.87 -6.18 -7.69
N ARG A 99 11.10 -6.54 -7.31
CA ARG A 99 12.28 -6.29 -8.15
C ARG A 99 11.86 -6.76 -9.53
N VAL A 100 11.92 -5.87 -10.52
CA VAL A 100 11.69 -6.23 -11.92
C VAL A 100 12.42 -7.55 -12.10
N GLN A 101 11.67 -8.64 -12.29
CA GLN A 101 12.26 -9.91 -12.64
C GLN A 101 12.83 -9.64 -14.02
N ARG A 102 14.08 -9.17 -14.11
CA ARG A 102 14.82 -9.19 -15.36
C ARG A 102 14.67 -10.62 -15.81
N SER A 103 13.94 -10.83 -16.90
CA SER A 103 13.83 -12.14 -17.49
C SER A 103 15.25 -12.69 -17.54
N ARG A 104 15.47 -13.91 -17.04
CA ARG A 104 16.80 -14.53 -16.99
C ARG A 104 17.45 -14.67 -18.39
N ASN A 105 16.76 -14.26 -19.46
CA ASN A 105 17.10 -14.36 -20.87
C ASN A 105 17.16 -13.02 -21.63
N ALA A 106 17.27 -11.86 -20.96
CA ALA A 106 17.49 -10.61 -21.71
C ALA A 106 18.84 -10.67 -22.47
N PRO A 107 18.87 -10.52 -23.82
CA PRO A 107 20.10 -10.52 -24.58
C PRO A 107 21.02 -9.39 -24.09
N ARG A 108 22.29 -9.72 -23.82
CA ARG A 108 23.34 -8.71 -23.68
C ARG A 108 23.73 -8.32 -25.10
N HIS A 109 23.27 -7.15 -25.54
CA HIS A 109 23.85 -6.46 -26.71
C HIS A 109 24.84 -5.42 -26.20
#